data_AF-A0A7K4JWE5-F1
#
_entry.id   AF-A0A7K4JWE5-F1
#
_cell.length_a   1.000
_cell.length_b   1.000
_cell.length_c   1.000
_cell.angle_alpha   90.00
_cell.angle_beta   90.00
_cell.angle_gamma   90.00
#
_symmetry.space_group_name_H-M   'P 1'
#
loop_
_entity.id
_entity.type
_entity.pdbx_description
1 polymer ?
#
loop_
_entity_poly.entity_id
_entity_poly.type
_entity_poly.pdbx_seq_one_letter_code
_entity_poly.pdbx_strand_id
1 'polypeptide(L)'
;LADIVMELYPRKPSAVEQKVLPVLWHLLGNMTNSGSLPGAGGNIRAATAKLSKALFAQMGASLLTHAAAQPPHIQKGLEEFLDIAA
;
A
#
# COMPACT_ATOMS: atom_id res chain seq x y z
N LEU A 1 1.11 -0.01 12.16
CA LEU A 1 1.99 0.17 10.98
C LEU A 1 1.77 1.54 10.34
N ALA A 2 0.52 1.94 10.07
CA ALA A 2 0.21 3.26 9.51
C ALA A 2 0.75 4.43 10.36
N ASP A 3 0.62 4.37 11.69
CA ASP A 3 1.09 5.44 12.59
C ASP A 3 2.61 5.63 12.53
N ILE A 4 3.35 4.52 12.42
CA ILE A 4 4.82 4.54 12.29
C ILE A 4 5.21 5.21 10.97
N VAL A 5 4.51 4.94 9.87
CA VAL A 5 4.76 5.61 8.59
C VAL A 5 4.51 7.11 8.71
N MET A 6 3.43 7.52 9.36
CA MET A 6 3.11 8.94 9.54
C MET A 6 4.15 9.66 10.40
N GLU A 7 4.71 9.00 11.41
CA GLU A 7 5.72 9.58 12.28
C GLU A 7 7.14 9.54 11.68
N LEU A 8 7.42 8.53 10.86
CA LEU A 8 8.74 8.27 10.29
C LEU A 8 8.95 8.97 8.94
N TYR A 9 7.89 9.20 8.15
CA TYR A 9 7.96 9.88 6.86
C TYR A 9 8.54 11.30 6.95
N PRO A 10 8.10 12.19 7.87
CA PRO A 10 8.72 13.53 7.99
C PRO A 10 10.17 13.49 8.49
N ARG A 11 10.59 12.40 9.18
CA ARG A 11 11.95 12.24 9.69
C ARG A 11 12.90 11.65 8.66
N LYS A 12 12.44 10.65 7.89
CA LYS A 12 13.23 9.89 6.91
C LYS A 12 12.33 9.40 5.76
N PRO A 13 11.87 10.30 4.87
CA PRO A 13 10.96 9.95 3.79
C PRO A 13 11.56 8.88 2.88
N SER A 14 12.84 9.00 2.51
CA SER A 14 13.53 8.02 1.67
C SER A 14 13.62 6.63 2.29
N ALA A 15 13.74 6.52 3.61
CA ALA A 15 13.77 5.21 4.27
C ALA A 15 12.39 4.55 4.26
N VAL A 16 11.34 5.35 4.43
CA VAL A 16 9.95 4.88 4.31
C VAL A 16 9.68 4.42 2.88
N GLU A 17 10.07 5.20 1.88
CA GLU A 17 9.89 4.81 0.48
C GLU A 17 10.65 3.51 0.15
N GLN A 18 11.92 3.41 0.51
CA GLN A 18 12.75 2.25 0.19
C GLN A 18 12.40 0.98 0.96
N LYS A 19 11.78 1.09 2.13
CA LYS A 19 11.46 -0.07 2.99
C LYS A 19 9.97 -0.41 2.98
N VAL A 20 9.10 0.59 2.98
CA VAL A 20 7.65 0.41 3.11
C VAL A 20 6.98 0.23 1.75
N LEU A 21 7.41 0.92 0.69
CA LEU A 21 6.81 0.71 -0.64
C LEU A 21 6.97 -0.74 -1.11
N PRO A 22 8.17 -1.37 -1.05
CA PRO A 22 8.30 -2.78 -1.46
C PRO A 22 7.39 -3.69 -0.65
N VAL A 23 7.28 -3.47 0.67
CA VAL A 23 6.38 -4.23 1.54
C VAL A 23 4.92 -4.07 1.12
N LEU A 24 4.49 -2.84 0.80
CA LEU A 24 3.15 -2.58 0.28
C LEU A 24 2.91 -3.34 -1.03
N TRP A 25 3.83 -3.28 -1.99
CA TRP A 25 3.73 -4.00 -3.26
C TRP A 25 3.65 -5.50 -3.06
N HIS A 26 4.49 -6.06 -2.20
CA HIS A 26 4.44 -7.49 -1.86
C HIS A 26 3.11 -7.89 -1.22
N LEU A 27 2.57 -7.08 -0.32
CA LEU A 27 1.27 -7.33 0.29
C LEU A 27 0.14 -7.30 -0.75
N LEU A 28 0.14 -6.32 -1.64
CA LEU A 28 -0.84 -6.19 -2.73
C LEU A 28 -0.75 -7.37 -3.70
N GLY A 29 0.46 -7.74 -4.13
CA GLY A 29 0.68 -8.88 -5.02
C GLY A 29 0.28 -10.23 -4.41
N ASN A 30 0.54 -10.44 -3.12
CA ASN A 30 0.11 -11.66 -2.42
C ASN A 30 -1.41 -11.73 -2.27
N MET A 31 -2.08 -10.60 -2.06
CA MET A 31 -3.54 -10.56 -1.93
C MET A 31 -4.26 -10.87 -3.25
N THR A 32 -3.70 -10.43 -4.39
CA THR A 32 -4.30 -10.70 -5.70
C THR A 32 -4.23 -12.17 -6.13
N ASN A 33 -3.28 -12.95 -5.60
CA ASN A 33 -3.11 -14.36 -5.98
C ASN A 33 -3.74 -15.35 -4.98
N SER A 34 -4.02 -14.91 -3.74
CA SER A 34 -4.77 -15.71 -2.77
C SER A 34 -6.26 -15.43 -2.89
N GLY A 35 -6.89 -16.05 -3.90
CA GLY A 35 -8.32 -16.25 -3.88
C GLY A 35 -8.71 -16.95 -2.58
N SER A 36 -9.55 -16.30 -1.77
CA SER A 36 -10.20 -16.83 -0.56
C SER A 36 -9.29 -17.46 0.50
N LEU A 37 -9.05 -16.72 1.59
CA LEU A 37 -8.99 -17.34 2.91
C LEU A 37 -10.13 -16.77 3.76
N PRO A 38 -11.26 -17.47 3.87
CA PRO A 38 -12.35 -17.08 4.76
C PRO A 38 -11.81 -17.10 6.19
N GLY A 39 -11.81 -15.95 6.86
CA GLY A 39 -11.59 -15.86 8.31
C GLY A 39 -10.31 -15.16 8.79
N ALA A 40 -9.24 -15.10 7.99
CA ALA A 40 -7.95 -14.50 8.43
C ALA A 40 -7.46 -13.30 7.58
N GLY A 41 -7.95 -13.15 6.34
CA GLY A 41 -7.49 -12.11 5.41
C GLY A 41 -8.01 -10.69 5.71
N GLY A 42 -9.05 -10.55 6.55
CA GLY A 42 -9.67 -9.25 6.84
C GLY A 42 -8.74 -8.26 7.53
N ASN A 43 -7.93 -8.72 8.48
CA ASN A 43 -7.00 -7.85 9.21
C ASN A 43 -5.86 -7.36 8.33
N ILE A 44 -5.31 -8.22 7.46
CA ILE A 44 -4.23 -7.80 6.56
C ILE A 44 -4.80 -6.85 5.50
N ARG A 45 -5.96 -7.17 4.90
CA ARG A 45 -6.61 -6.27 3.91
C ARG A 45 -6.87 -4.89 4.50
N ALA A 46 -7.43 -4.81 5.71
CA ALA A 46 -7.67 -3.56 6.41
C ALA A 46 -6.36 -2.84 6.79
N ALA A 47 -5.32 -3.58 7.20
CA ALA A 47 -4.01 -3.00 7.52
C ALA A 47 -3.32 -2.44 6.27
N THR A 48 -3.38 -3.16 5.14
CA THR A 48 -2.88 -2.71 3.85
C THR A 48 -3.64 -1.48 3.40
N ALA A 49 -4.97 -1.47 3.47
CA ALA A 49 -5.78 -0.29 3.14
C ALA A 49 -5.38 0.94 3.98
N LYS A 50 -5.23 0.77 5.31
CA LYS A 50 -4.75 1.85 6.19
C LYS A 50 -3.35 2.32 5.83
N LEU A 51 -2.44 1.39 5.49
CA LEU A 51 -1.07 1.71 5.08
C LEU A 51 -1.05 2.47 3.75
N SER A 52 -1.81 2.01 2.76
CA SER A 52 -1.98 2.68 1.46
C SER A 52 -2.46 4.11 1.64
N LYS A 53 -3.55 4.30 2.41
CA LYS A 53 -4.12 5.63 2.67
C LYS A 53 -3.14 6.53 3.44
N ALA A 54 -2.41 6.01 4.41
CA ALA A 54 -1.40 6.77 5.16
C ALA A 54 -0.21 7.18 4.29
N LEU A 55 0.30 6.27 3.45
CA LEU A 55 1.36 6.57 2.49
C LEU A 55 0.89 7.59 1.45
N PHE A 56 -0.33 7.45 0.95
CA PHE A 56 -0.90 8.39 -0.01
C PHE A 56 -1.10 9.77 0.61
N ALA A 57 -1.52 9.86 1.88
CA ALA A 57 -1.61 11.15 2.58
C ALA A 57 -0.26 11.85 2.74
N GLN A 58 0.84 11.09 2.81
CA GLN A 58 2.20 11.63 2.97
C GLN A 58 2.92 11.90 1.63
N MET A 59 2.79 11.00 0.67
CA MET A 59 3.47 11.04 -0.63
C MET A 59 2.63 11.65 -1.76
N GLY A 60 1.30 11.63 -1.62
CA GLY A 60 0.36 12.05 -2.64
C GLY A 60 0.54 11.28 -3.96
N ALA A 61 0.56 12.03 -5.06
CA ALA A 61 0.69 11.49 -6.42
C ALA A 61 1.98 10.69 -6.65
N SER A 62 3.05 10.95 -5.89
CA SER A 62 4.30 10.19 -5.99
C SER A 62 4.05 8.71 -5.72
N LEU A 63 3.13 8.33 -4.82
CA LEU A 63 2.80 6.93 -4.56
C LEU A 63 2.25 6.24 -5.83
N LEU A 64 1.42 6.95 -6.60
CA LEU A 64 0.86 6.44 -7.85
C LEU A 64 1.92 6.32 -8.94
N THR A 65 2.87 7.26 -9.01
CA THR A 65 4.03 7.16 -9.92
C THR A 65 4.87 5.91 -9.63
N HIS A 66 5.09 5.60 -8.34
CA HIS A 66 5.78 4.36 -7.95
C HIS A 66 4.94 3.11 -8.27
N ALA A 67 3.62 3.17 -8.09
CA ALA A 67 2.71 2.08 -8.45
C ALA A 67 2.66 1.84 -9.97
N ALA A 68 2.79 2.87 -10.79
CA ALA A 68 2.86 2.76 -12.24
C ALA A 68 4.13 2.02 -12.73
N ALA A 69 5.18 1.96 -11.89
CA ALA A 69 6.37 1.13 -12.14
C ALA A 69 6.18 -0.34 -11.71
N GLN A 70 5.07 -0.67 -11.04
CA GLN A 70 4.72 -2.01 -10.62
C GLN A 70 3.79 -2.70 -11.65
N PRO A 71 3.64 -4.03 -11.60
CA PRO A 71 2.67 -4.74 -12.42
C PRO A 71 1.24 -4.19 -12.27
N PRO A 72 0.42 -4.24 -13.33
CA PRO A 72 -0.91 -3.62 -13.35
C PRO A 72 -1.88 -4.16 -12.30
N HIS A 73 -1.70 -5.39 -11.82
CA HIS A 73 -2.50 -5.95 -10.73
C HIS A 73 -2.21 -5.30 -9.37
N ILE A 74 -0.96 -4.87 -9.13
CA ILE A 74 -0.57 -4.15 -7.90
C ILE A 74 -1.15 -2.75 -7.93
N GLN A 75 -1.02 -2.06 -9.07
CA GLN A 75 -1.59 -0.73 -9.25
C GLN A 75 -3.11 -0.75 -9.05
N LYS A 76 -3.83 -1.69 -9.67
CA LYS A 76 -5.27 -1.85 -9.48
C LYS A 76 -5.64 -2.11 -8.01
N GLY A 77 -4.92 -3.01 -7.34
CA GLY A 77 -5.16 -3.27 -5.92
C GLY A 77 -4.94 -2.02 -5.06
N LEU A 78 -3.91 -1.22 -5.34
CA LEU A 78 -3.69 0.04 -4.66
C LEU A 78 -4.84 1.03 -4.90
N GLU A 79 -5.24 1.23 -6.16
CA GLU A 79 -6.32 2.14 -6.54
C GLU A 79 -7.66 1.72 -5.91
N GLU A 80 -7.95 0.42 -5.82
CA GLU A 80 -9.10 -0.12 -5.09
C GLU A 80 -9.03 0.23 -3.59
N PHE A 81 -7.87 0.08 -2.94
CA PHE A 81 -7.73 0.43 -1.53
C PHE A 81 -7.79 1.92 -1.24
N LEU A 82 -7.38 2.74 -2.20
CA LEU A 82 -7.44 4.18 -2.11
C LEU A 82 -8.82 4.75 -2.49
N ASP A 83 -9.77 3.89 -2.91
CA ASP A 83 -11.06 4.31 -3.49
C ASP A 83 -10.87 5.28 -4.70
N ILE A 84 -9.79 5.09 -5.46
CA ILE A 84 -9.47 5.87 -6.68
C ILE A 84 -9.88 5.11 -7.95
N ALA A 85 -10.02 3.78 -7.87
CA ALA A 85 -10.56 2.96 -8.95
C ALA A 85 -12.07 3.22 -9.11
N ALA A 86 -12.44 3.96 -10.15
CA ALA A 86 -13.83 4.18 -10.57
C ALA A 86 -14.28 3.12 -11.58
#